data_AF-A0A395NPE6-F1
#
_entry.id   AF-A0A395NPE6-F1
#
_cell.length_a   1.000
_cell.length_b   1.000
_cell.length_c   1.000
_cell.angle_alpha   90.00
_cell.angle_beta   90.00
_cell.angle_gamma   90.00
#
_symmetry.space_group_name_H-M   'P 1'
#
loop_
_entity.id
_entity.type
_entity.pdbx_description
1 polymer ?
#
loop_
_entity_poly.entity_id
_entity_poly.type
_entity_poly.pdbx_seq_one_letter_code
_entity_poly.pdbx_strand_id
1 'polypeptide(L)'
;MAPNQAEVHHTQDDKSKLEDEVRLRQFTEEVLDSRQGELEVQEKENSRLSKKLELLQQELKEAQSQLAQAHSQSNKKDREAEESKSQSARSSSQRKDITEAEAQEAYRALCGNVQRWVEHRIRPVLDDLASGHFRCQPSPAQSTRFVSLMRESATSCLNVWHSDEYHFMALIMQYLWLVFFAKSFYCPLDDADGETTAAWIDELESAISKLPRGMFETDEAFSPCPLDIQG
;
A
#
# COMPACT_ATOMS: atom_id res chain seq x y z
N MET A 1 8.74 92.40 -80.07
CA MET A 1 9.85 91.80 -79.31
C MET A 1 9.51 90.33 -79.10
N ALA A 2 10.20 89.44 -79.78
CA ALA A 2 9.99 87.99 -79.66
C ALA A 2 11.01 87.41 -78.67
N PRO A 3 10.61 86.52 -77.75
CA PRO A 3 11.56 85.94 -76.80
C PRO A 3 12.57 85.03 -77.51
N ASN A 4 13.79 85.05 -77.03
CA ASN A 4 14.95 84.39 -77.60
C ASN A 4 14.83 82.86 -77.38
N GLN A 5 14.75 82.06 -78.45
CA GLN A 5 14.43 80.62 -78.38
C GLN A 5 15.42 79.81 -77.52
N ALA A 6 16.65 80.29 -77.36
CA ALA A 6 17.67 79.67 -76.51
C ALA A 6 17.40 79.81 -75.01
N GLU A 7 16.79 80.91 -74.56
CA GLU A 7 16.41 81.11 -73.15
C GLU A 7 15.19 80.27 -72.77
N VAL A 8 14.26 80.06 -73.71
CA VAL A 8 13.08 79.21 -73.53
C VAL A 8 13.47 77.73 -73.38
N HIS A 9 14.45 77.25 -74.14
CA HIS A 9 14.93 75.86 -74.02
C HIS A 9 15.66 75.61 -72.70
N HIS A 10 16.53 76.54 -72.27
CA HIS A 10 17.30 76.37 -71.04
C HIS A 10 16.42 76.40 -69.79
N THR A 11 15.43 77.30 -69.76
CA THR A 11 14.44 77.36 -68.67
C THR A 11 13.54 76.12 -68.61
N GLN A 12 13.24 75.51 -69.76
CA GLN A 12 12.46 74.27 -69.81
C GLN A 12 13.25 73.04 -69.36
N ASP A 13 14.56 72.97 -69.65
CA ASP A 13 15.45 71.92 -69.16
C ASP A 13 15.65 72.01 -67.64
N ASP A 14 15.83 73.22 -67.11
CA ASP A 14 15.98 73.45 -65.68
C ASP A 14 14.69 73.13 -64.92
N LYS A 15 13.53 73.46 -65.50
CA LYS A 15 12.22 73.08 -64.95
C LYS A 15 12.04 71.56 -64.92
N SER A 16 12.43 70.85 -65.97
CA SER A 16 12.31 69.39 -66.03
C SER A 16 13.21 68.71 -64.99
N LYS A 17 14.45 69.19 -64.82
CA LYS A 17 15.37 68.72 -63.77
C LYS A 17 14.83 68.97 -62.37
N LEU A 18 14.23 70.13 -62.14
CA LEU A 18 13.62 70.45 -60.84
C LEU A 18 12.43 69.53 -60.54
N GLU A 19 11.59 69.23 -61.53
CA GLU A 19 10.49 68.28 -61.39
C GLU A 19 10.99 66.85 -61.08
N ASP A 20 12.06 66.40 -61.73
CA ASP A 20 12.69 65.11 -61.45
C ASP A 20 13.30 65.06 -60.04
N GLU A 21 13.93 66.14 -59.60
CA GLU A 21 14.49 66.22 -58.25
C GLU A 21 13.39 66.18 -57.18
N VAL A 22 12.29 66.90 -57.41
CA VAL A 22 11.11 66.88 -56.52
C VAL A 22 10.53 65.47 -56.45
N ARG A 23 10.38 64.78 -57.59
CA ARG A 23 9.92 63.38 -57.65
C ARG A 23 10.86 62.45 -56.88
N LEU A 24 12.17 62.60 -57.05
CA LEU A 24 13.17 61.77 -56.36
C LEU A 24 13.17 62.00 -54.85
N ARG A 25 13.04 63.25 -54.41
CA ARG A 25 12.93 63.60 -52.98
C ARG A 25 11.69 62.96 -52.35
N GLN A 26 10.53 63.10 -53.00
CA GLN A 26 9.28 62.49 -52.53
C GLN A 26 9.39 60.96 -52.43
N PHE A 27 9.92 60.31 -53.46
CA PHE A 27 10.14 58.86 -53.43
C PHE A 27 11.10 58.44 -52.31
N THR A 28 12.17 59.21 -52.09
CA THR A 28 13.14 58.92 -51.02
C THR A 28 12.50 59.10 -49.64
N GLU A 29 11.69 60.13 -49.45
CA GLU A 29 10.94 60.37 -48.21
C GLU A 29 9.97 59.21 -47.92
N GLU A 30 9.18 58.79 -48.90
CA GLU A 30 8.24 57.66 -48.76
C GLU A 30 8.94 56.34 -48.40
N VAL A 31 10.11 56.06 -49.00
CA VAL A 31 10.92 54.88 -48.69
C VAL A 31 11.50 54.94 -47.28
N LEU A 32 11.97 56.13 -46.86
CA LEU A 32 12.50 56.33 -45.51
C LEU A 32 11.39 56.21 -44.46
N ASP A 33 10.21 56.77 -44.71
CA ASP A 33 9.04 56.67 -43.83
C ASP A 33 8.56 55.21 -43.71
N SER A 34 8.51 54.48 -44.83
CA SER A 34 8.15 53.05 -44.83
C SER A 34 9.14 52.24 -43.99
N ARG A 35 10.45 52.47 -44.18
CA ARG A 35 11.50 51.81 -43.41
C ARG A 35 11.47 52.19 -41.93
N GLN A 36 11.17 53.44 -41.61
CA GLN A 36 11.02 53.91 -40.23
C GLN A 36 9.84 53.20 -39.54
N GLY A 37 8.70 53.07 -40.23
CA GLY A 37 7.56 52.30 -39.75
C GLY A 37 7.89 50.84 -39.47
N GLU A 38 8.63 50.18 -40.37
CA GLU A 38 9.10 48.80 -40.17
C GLU A 38 10.00 48.66 -38.94
N LEU A 39 10.94 49.59 -38.74
CA LEU A 39 11.84 49.59 -37.58
C LEU A 39 11.06 49.79 -36.27
N GLU A 40 10.09 50.70 -36.23
CA GLU A 40 9.26 50.91 -35.03
C GLU A 40 8.44 49.67 -34.67
N VAL A 41 7.91 48.95 -35.66
CA VAL A 41 7.20 47.69 -35.44
C VAL A 41 8.16 46.64 -34.87
N GLN A 42 9.36 46.51 -35.46
CA GLN A 42 10.38 45.59 -34.97
C GLN A 42 10.86 45.93 -33.56
N GLU A 43 11.08 47.21 -33.23
CA GLU A 43 11.47 47.63 -31.88
C GLU A 43 10.38 47.32 -30.85
N LYS A 44 9.11 47.58 -31.18
CA LYS A 44 7.97 47.23 -30.32
C LYS A 44 7.89 45.72 -30.10
N GLU A 45 8.07 44.93 -31.15
CA GLU A 45 8.08 43.48 -31.05
C GLU A 45 9.26 42.97 -30.23
N ASN A 46 10.45 43.50 -30.45
CA ASN A 46 11.65 43.13 -29.70
C ASN A 46 11.48 43.45 -28.22
N SER A 47 10.99 44.65 -27.88
CA SER A 47 10.67 45.03 -26.49
C SER A 47 9.65 44.07 -25.85
N ARG A 48 8.62 43.67 -26.59
CA ARG A 48 7.63 42.69 -26.13
C ARG A 48 8.26 41.31 -25.89
N LEU A 49 9.11 40.85 -26.80
CA LEU A 49 9.80 39.57 -26.68
C LEU A 49 10.80 39.56 -25.54
N SER A 50 11.57 40.64 -25.33
CA SER A 50 12.48 40.78 -24.20
C SER A 50 11.74 40.68 -22.86
N LYS A 51 10.61 41.38 -22.71
CA LYS A 51 9.78 41.27 -21.49
C LYS A 51 9.26 39.86 -21.27
N LYS A 52 8.86 39.16 -22.34
CA LYS A 52 8.40 37.78 -22.24
C LYS A 52 9.53 36.83 -21.83
N LEU A 53 10.74 37.05 -22.33
CA LEU A 53 11.92 36.29 -21.93
C LEU A 53 12.25 36.50 -20.44
N GLU A 54 12.19 37.73 -19.95
CA GLU A 54 12.41 38.03 -18.53
C GLU A 54 11.40 37.33 -17.63
N LEU A 55 10.10 37.39 -17.98
CA LEU A 55 9.04 36.71 -17.24
C LEU A 55 9.25 35.19 -17.23
N LEU A 56 9.53 34.58 -18.38
CA LEU A 56 9.77 33.14 -18.46
C LEU A 56 11.02 32.71 -17.69
N GLN A 57 12.07 33.54 -17.67
CA GLN A 57 13.26 33.27 -16.87
C GLN A 57 12.96 33.34 -15.37
N GLN A 58 12.08 34.25 -14.94
CA GLN A 58 11.64 34.32 -13.57
C GLN A 58 10.80 33.09 -13.19
N GLU A 59 9.80 32.72 -14.00
CA GLU A 59 8.98 31.52 -13.78
C GLU A 59 9.84 30.25 -13.71
N LEU A 60 10.86 30.13 -14.58
CA LEU A 60 11.77 28.99 -14.58
C LEU A 60 12.58 28.93 -13.28
N LYS A 61 13.09 30.06 -12.79
CA LYS A 61 13.81 30.12 -11.50
C LYS A 61 12.89 29.73 -10.33
N GLU A 62 11.65 30.21 -10.34
CA GLU A 62 10.66 29.87 -9.32
C GLU A 62 10.33 28.37 -9.35
N ALA A 63 10.06 27.80 -10.52
CA ALA A 63 9.81 26.37 -10.68
C ALA A 63 11.01 25.51 -10.26
N GLN A 64 12.23 25.91 -10.60
CA GLN A 64 13.46 25.23 -10.14
C GLN A 64 13.59 25.28 -8.61
N SER A 65 13.26 26.41 -7.99
CA SER A 65 13.29 26.53 -6.53
C SER A 65 12.26 25.63 -5.85
N GLN A 66 11.05 25.52 -6.42
CA GLN A 66 10.00 24.64 -5.92
C GLN A 66 10.39 23.16 -6.07
N LEU A 67 11.01 22.80 -7.20
CA LEU A 67 11.50 21.44 -7.43
C LEU A 67 12.63 21.08 -6.45
N ALA A 68 13.57 21.99 -6.20
CA ALA A 68 14.62 21.81 -5.21
C ALA A 68 14.04 21.65 -3.78
N GLN A 69 13.03 22.46 -3.42
CA GLN A 69 12.33 22.32 -2.15
C GLN A 69 11.59 20.98 -2.05
N ALA A 70 10.86 20.57 -3.08
CA ALA A 70 10.16 19.29 -3.11
C ALA A 70 11.13 18.10 -2.98
N HIS A 71 12.27 18.13 -3.68
CA HIS A 71 13.32 17.11 -3.51
C HIS A 71 13.91 17.11 -2.09
N SER A 72 14.14 18.28 -1.50
CA SER A 72 14.64 18.36 -0.12
C SER A 72 13.62 17.82 0.89
N GLN A 73 12.33 18.02 0.65
CA GLN A 73 11.25 17.50 1.49
C GLN A 73 11.06 15.99 1.29
N SER A 74 11.16 15.49 0.06
CA SER A 74 11.17 14.05 -0.23
C SER A 74 12.31 13.37 0.49
N ASN A 75 13.54 13.87 0.33
CA ASN A 75 14.72 13.29 0.99
C ASN A 75 14.63 13.32 2.52
N LYS A 76 13.96 14.32 3.11
CA LYS A 76 13.69 14.36 4.56
C LYS A 76 12.67 13.30 4.96
N LYS A 77 11.55 13.20 4.23
CA LYS A 77 10.53 12.17 4.44
C LYS A 77 11.09 10.75 4.25
N ASP A 78 11.95 10.54 3.26
CA ASP A 78 12.60 9.27 3.00
C ASP A 78 13.53 8.88 4.16
N ARG A 79 14.29 9.84 4.71
CA ARG A 79 15.11 9.63 5.91
C ARG A 79 14.27 9.37 7.17
N GLU A 80 13.22 10.14 7.39
CA GLU A 80 12.28 9.94 8.50
C GLU A 80 11.55 8.59 8.40
N ALA A 81 11.19 8.17 7.18
CA ALA A 81 10.61 6.86 6.91
C ALA A 81 11.62 5.73 7.12
N GLU A 82 12.89 5.93 6.74
CA GLU A 82 13.96 4.96 6.97
C GLU A 82 14.30 4.82 8.46
N GLU A 83 14.34 5.92 9.21
CA GLU A 83 14.49 5.92 10.67
C GLU A 83 13.31 5.26 11.38
N SER A 84 12.08 5.55 10.94
CA SER A 84 10.85 4.91 11.46
C SER A 84 10.81 3.42 11.13
N LYS A 85 11.24 3.03 9.93
CA LYS A 85 11.35 1.63 9.50
C LYS A 85 12.44 0.90 10.28
N SER A 86 13.53 1.58 10.65
CA SER A 86 14.59 1.03 11.50
C SER A 86 14.13 0.81 12.95
N GLN A 87 13.30 1.72 13.46
CA GLN A 87 12.68 1.59 14.79
C GLN A 87 11.59 0.52 14.80
N SER A 88 10.76 0.42 13.76
CA SER A 88 9.72 -0.62 13.62
C SER A 88 10.29 -2.00 13.28
N ALA A 89 11.41 -2.10 12.55
CA ALA A 89 12.05 -3.39 12.23
C ALA A 89 12.65 -4.08 13.47
N ARG A 90 12.91 -3.34 14.55
CA ARG A 90 13.27 -3.93 15.85
C ARG A 90 12.06 -4.45 16.63
N SER A 91 10.84 -4.02 16.31
CA SER A 91 9.62 -4.44 17.01
C SER A 91 8.72 -5.39 16.22
N SER A 92 8.71 -5.34 14.89
CA SER A 92 8.01 -6.32 14.05
C SER A 92 8.97 -7.42 13.64
N SER A 93 8.78 -8.64 14.15
CA SER A 93 9.29 -9.81 13.43
C SER A 93 8.78 -9.70 11.99
N GLN A 94 9.67 -9.77 10.99
CA GLN A 94 9.26 -9.72 9.59
C GLN A 94 8.17 -10.76 9.38
N ARG A 95 6.93 -10.31 9.17
CA ARG A 95 5.86 -11.16 8.66
C ARG A 95 6.35 -11.66 7.31
N LYS A 96 6.84 -12.89 7.31
CA LYS A 96 7.19 -13.58 6.06
C LYS A 96 5.87 -13.88 5.39
N ASP A 97 5.69 -13.33 4.19
CA ASP A 97 4.62 -13.78 3.30
C ASP A 97 4.84 -15.29 3.10
N ILE A 98 3.92 -16.08 3.65
CA ILE A 98 3.95 -17.53 3.50
C ILE A 98 3.55 -17.86 2.06
N THR A 99 4.39 -18.62 1.37
CA THR A 99 4.04 -19.15 0.06
C THR A 99 2.93 -20.19 0.18
N GLU A 100 2.20 -20.43 -0.91
CA GLU A 100 1.16 -21.47 -0.93
C GLU A 100 1.71 -22.84 -0.51
N ALA A 101 2.93 -23.16 -0.93
CA ALA A 101 3.61 -24.41 -0.58
C ALA A 101 3.86 -24.52 0.94
N GLU A 102 4.34 -23.44 1.57
CA GLU A 102 4.54 -23.38 3.02
C GLU A 102 3.21 -23.46 3.78
N ALA A 103 2.16 -22.82 3.28
CA ALA A 103 0.82 -22.91 3.86
C ALA A 103 0.27 -24.35 3.81
N GLN A 104 0.46 -25.04 2.68
CA GLN A 104 0.08 -26.46 2.52
C GLN A 104 0.89 -27.36 3.47
N GLU A 105 2.19 -27.13 3.60
CA GLU A 105 3.05 -27.88 4.51
C GLU A 105 2.65 -27.67 5.98
N ALA A 106 2.41 -26.41 6.38
CA ALA A 106 1.92 -26.07 7.71
C ALA A 106 0.56 -26.71 8.00
N TYR A 107 -0.36 -26.73 7.02
CA TYR A 107 -1.64 -27.41 7.16
C TYR A 107 -1.48 -28.93 7.32
N ARG A 108 -0.59 -29.57 6.55
CA ARG A 108 -0.27 -30.99 6.72
C ARG A 108 0.32 -31.27 8.11
N ALA A 109 1.21 -30.41 8.58
CA ALA A 109 1.79 -30.52 9.91
C ALA A 109 0.72 -30.37 11.01
N LEU A 110 -0.23 -29.45 10.84
CA LEU A 110 -1.39 -29.29 11.73
C LEU A 110 -2.22 -30.57 11.78
N CYS A 111 -2.61 -31.13 10.62
CA CYS A 111 -3.35 -32.39 10.56
C CYS A 111 -2.61 -33.52 11.28
N GLY A 112 -1.30 -33.66 11.04
CA GLY A 112 -0.48 -34.68 11.71
C GLY A 112 -0.33 -34.45 13.21
N ASN A 113 -0.27 -33.20 13.66
CA ASN A 113 -0.26 -32.85 15.09
C ASN A 113 -1.57 -33.21 15.77
N VAL A 114 -2.71 -32.91 15.13
CA VAL A 114 -4.04 -33.28 15.65
C VAL A 114 -4.17 -34.80 15.72
N GLN A 115 -3.80 -35.52 14.67
CA GLN A 115 -3.80 -36.97 14.65
C GLN A 115 -2.97 -37.54 15.82
N ARG A 116 -1.71 -37.13 15.96
CA ARG A 116 -0.87 -37.58 17.08
C ARG A 116 -1.50 -37.25 18.43
N TRP A 117 -2.03 -36.03 18.60
CA TRP A 117 -2.65 -35.64 19.86
C TRP A 117 -3.84 -36.54 20.22
N VAL A 118 -4.70 -36.83 19.24
CA VAL A 118 -5.87 -37.72 19.34
C VAL A 118 -5.41 -39.13 19.72
N GLU A 119 -4.48 -39.73 18.98
CA GLU A 119 -3.97 -41.09 19.24
C GLU A 119 -3.36 -41.24 20.64
N HIS A 120 -2.59 -40.25 21.12
CA HIS A 120 -1.91 -40.34 22.41
C HIS A 120 -2.82 -40.03 23.60
N ARG A 121 -3.85 -39.18 23.43
CA ARG A 121 -4.68 -38.70 24.54
C ARG A 121 -6.01 -39.43 24.68
N ILE A 122 -6.57 -39.94 23.59
CA ILE A 122 -7.91 -40.55 23.62
C ILE A 122 -7.88 -41.90 24.28
N ARG A 123 -6.87 -42.73 24.01
CA ARG A 123 -6.84 -44.10 24.52
C ARG A 123 -6.86 -44.16 26.06
N PRO A 124 -6.02 -43.40 26.79
CA PRO A 124 -6.12 -43.32 28.25
C PRO A 124 -7.48 -42.80 28.73
N VAL A 125 -8.07 -41.83 28.03
CA VAL A 125 -9.39 -41.27 28.38
C VAL A 125 -10.52 -42.29 28.17
N LEU A 126 -10.47 -43.10 27.12
CA LEU A 126 -11.44 -44.16 26.89
C LEU A 126 -11.29 -45.29 27.92
N ASP A 127 -10.06 -45.62 28.31
CA ASP A 127 -9.77 -46.61 29.36
C ASP A 127 -10.27 -46.13 30.74
N ASP A 128 -10.05 -44.85 31.07
CA ASP A 128 -10.58 -44.19 32.28
C ASP A 128 -12.13 -44.13 32.27
N LEU A 129 -12.74 -44.02 31.08
CA LEU A 129 -14.20 -44.01 30.91
C LEU A 129 -14.79 -45.40 31.10
N ALA A 130 -14.17 -46.42 30.50
CA ALA A 130 -14.57 -47.81 30.65
C ALA A 130 -14.42 -48.31 32.09
N SER A 131 -13.40 -47.81 32.82
CA SER A 131 -13.16 -48.13 34.22
C SER A 131 -14.01 -47.31 35.22
N GLY A 132 -14.84 -46.38 34.72
CA GLY A 132 -15.73 -45.57 35.56
C GLY A 132 -15.01 -44.53 36.42
N HIS A 133 -13.79 -44.14 36.06
CA HIS A 133 -12.96 -43.22 36.83
C HIS A 133 -13.39 -41.75 36.73
N PHE A 134 -14.26 -41.41 35.78
CA PHE A 134 -14.79 -40.06 35.63
C PHE A 134 -15.84 -39.74 36.70
N ARG A 135 -15.44 -38.92 37.69
CA ARG A 135 -16.33 -38.46 38.77
C ARG A 135 -17.40 -37.46 38.33
N CYS A 136 -17.29 -36.88 37.13
CA CYS A 136 -18.25 -35.92 36.58
C CYS A 136 -18.45 -36.22 35.09
N GLN A 137 -19.61 -36.76 34.73
CA GLN A 137 -20.04 -36.76 33.34
C GLN A 137 -20.48 -35.35 32.93
N PRO A 138 -20.13 -34.91 31.71
CA PRO A 138 -20.61 -33.63 31.20
C PRO A 138 -22.14 -33.64 31.16
N SER A 139 -22.76 -32.51 31.52
CA SER A 139 -24.22 -32.40 31.46
C SER A 139 -24.71 -32.65 30.02
N PRO A 140 -25.88 -33.26 29.80
CA PRO A 140 -26.39 -33.53 28.46
C PRO A 140 -26.39 -32.31 27.54
N ALA A 141 -26.66 -31.12 28.09
CA ALA A 141 -26.66 -29.86 27.34
C ALA A 141 -25.27 -29.45 26.80
N GLN A 142 -24.18 -29.81 27.48
CA GLN A 142 -22.82 -29.57 26.99
C GLN A 142 -22.47 -30.56 25.86
N SER A 143 -22.86 -31.83 26.01
CA SER A 143 -22.63 -32.87 25.00
C SER A 143 -23.34 -32.57 23.68
N THR A 144 -24.57 -32.02 23.71
CA THR A 144 -25.30 -31.64 22.50
C THR A 144 -24.57 -30.58 21.66
N ARG A 145 -23.82 -29.66 22.28
CA ARG A 145 -23.01 -28.67 21.56
C ARG A 145 -21.91 -29.33 20.74
N PHE A 146 -21.26 -30.35 21.29
CA PHE A 146 -20.24 -31.11 20.57
C PHE A 146 -20.82 -31.94 19.42
N VAL A 147 -22.02 -32.52 19.59
CA VAL A 147 -22.70 -33.21 18.50
C VAL A 147 -23.00 -32.26 17.33
N SER A 148 -23.39 -31.02 17.61
CA SER A 148 -23.66 -30.01 16.57
C SER A 148 -22.42 -29.59 15.77
N LEU A 149 -21.21 -29.84 16.31
CA LEU A 149 -19.96 -29.59 15.59
C LEU A 149 -19.63 -30.72 14.60
N MET A 150 -20.27 -31.89 14.70
CA MET A 150 -20.06 -32.96 13.74
C MET A 150 -20.87 -32.71 12.47
N ARG A 151 -20.25 -32.93 11.31
CA ARG A 151 -20.96 -32.94 10.03
C ARG A 151 -21.98 -34.08 10.01
N GLU A 152 -23.08 -33.89 9.30
CA GLU A 152 -24.17 -34.88 9.20
C GLU A 152 -23.66 -36.26 8.74
N SER A 153 -22.72 -36.31 7.81
CA SER A 153 -22.07 -37.55 7.36
C SER A 153 -21.20 -38.24 8.42
N ALA A 154 -20.65 -37.50 9.38
CA ALA A 154 -19.92 -38.08 10.51
C ALA A 154 -20.88 -38.62 11.57
N THR A 155 -22.05 -37.97 11.76
CA THR A 155 -23.07 -38.45 12.70
C THR A 155 -23.63 -39.82 12.33
N SER A 156 -23.72 -40.16 11.04
CA SER A 156 -24.15 -41.48 10.57
C SER A 156 -23.15 -42.61 10.87
N CYS A 157 -21.90 -42.28 11.19
CA CYS A 157 -20.81 -43.24 11.40
C CYS A 157 -20.50 -43.49 12.89
N LEU A 158 -21.22 -42.86 13.82
CA LEU A 158 -20.99 -42.97 15.26
C LEU A 158 -21.05 -44.41 15.80
N ASN A 159 -21.76 -45.31 15.11
CA ASN A 159 -21.91 -46.70 15.52
C ASN A 159 -20.84 -47.64 14.93
N VAL A 160 -19.82 -47.12 14.23
CA VAL A 160 -18.73 -47.94 13.68
C VAL A 160 -17.75 -48.29 14.80
N TRP A 161 -17.45 -49.58 15.00
CA TRP A 161 -16.49 -50.02 16.00
C TRP A 161 -15.09 -49.44 15.75
N HIS A 162 -14.41 -48.97 16.81
CA HIS A 162 -13.07 -48.37 16.77
C HIS A 162 -12.96 -47.09 15.92
N SER A 163 -14.06 -46.33 15.80
CA SER A 163 -14.07 -45.10 15.01
C SER A 163 -13.89 -43.82 15.85
N ASP A 164 -13.80 -43.94 17.17
CA ASP A 164 -13.74 -42.81 18.11
C ASP A 164 -12.63 -41.82 17.75
N GLU A 165 -11.42 -42.32 17.50
CA GLU A 165 -10.26 -41.49 17.11
C GLU A 165 -10.55 -40.63 15.86
N TYR A 166 -11.22 -41.22 14.86
CA TYR A 166 -11.61 -40.51 13.65
C TYR A 166 -12.71 -39.47 13.91
N HIS A 167 -13.65 -39.76 14.81
CA HIS A 167 -14.69 -38.81 15.21
C HIS A 167 -14.12 -37.61 15.95
N PHE A 168 -13.19 -37.84 16.90
CA PHE A 168 -12.52 -36.76 17.62
C PHE A 168 -11.64 -35.92 16.68
N MET A 169 -10.90 -36.56 15.76
CA MET A 169 -10.13 -35.84 14.75
C MET A 169 -11.01 -34.97 13.87
N ALA A 170 -12.14 -35.50 13.37
CA ALA A 170 -13.09 -34.76 12.55
C ALA A 170 -13.70 -33.57 13.32
N LEU A 171 -14.04 -33.76 14.60
CA LEU A 171 -14.60 -32.73 15.45
C LEU A 171 -13.60 -31.58 15.71
N ILE A 172 -12.34 -31.90 16.04
CA ILE A 172 -11.29 -30.91 16.24
C ILE A 172 -11.05 -30.12 14.95
N MET A 173 -10.90 -30.81 13.82
CA MET A 173 -10.65 -30.15 12.53
C MET A 173 -11.84 -29.28 12.09
N GLN A 174 -13.07 -29.73 12.33
CA GLN A 174 -14.28 -28.96 12.00
C GLN A 174 -14.42 -27.72 12.88
N TYR A 175 -14.06 -27.81 14.17
CA TYR A 175 -14.01 -26.64 15.05
C TYR A 175 -12.96 -25.62 14.58
N LEU A 176 -11.74 -26.08 14.26
CA LEU A 176 -10.69 -25.21 13.73
C LEU A 176 -11.14 -24.54 12.43
N TRP A 177 -11.82 -25.28 11.56
CA TRP A 177 -12.41 -24.72 10.35
C TRP A 177 -13.40 -23.61 10.65
N LEU A 178 -14.40 -23.85 11.51
CA LEU A 178 -15.41 -22.84 11.85
C LEU A 178 -14.81 -21.57 12.49
N VAL A 179 -13.85 -21.75 13.39
CA VAL A 179 -13.31 -20.63 14.19
C VAL A 179 -12.30 -19.79 13.40
N PHE A 180 -11.45 -20.44 12.59
CA PHE A 180 -10.32 -19.79 11.93
C PHE A 180 -10.48 -19.70 10.42
N PHE A 181 -10.94 -20.75 9.74
CA PHE A 181 -10.90 -20.83 8.27
C PHE A 181 -12.22 -20.44 7.58
N ALA A 182 -13.35 -20.54 8.27
CA ALA A 182 -14.68 -20.21 7.74
C ALA A 182 -14.99 -18.71 7.79
N LYS A 183 -14.19 -17.95 8.55
CA LYS A 183 -14.28 -16.49 8.56
C LYS A 183 -13.61 -15.96 7.29
N SER A 184 -14.32 -15.11 6.55
CA SER A 184 -13.74 -14.40 5.42
C SER A 184 -12.56 -13.56 5.91
N PHE A 185 -11.35 -13.89 5.48
CA PHE A 185 -10.19 -12.99 5.55
C PHE A 185 -10.36 -11.87 4.52
N TYR A 186 -11.43 -11.08 4.66
CA TYR A 186 -11.57 -9.81 3.97
C TYR A 186 -11.56 -8.74 5.06
N CYS A 187 -10.37 -8.28 5.40
CA CYS A 187 -10.22 -7.01 6.06
C CYS A 187 -9.99 -5.98 4.95
N PRO A 188 -10.95 -5.09 4.64
CA PRO A 188 -10.63 -3.89 3.91
C PRO A 188 -9.50 -3.22 4.68
N LEU A 189 -8.37 -3.01 4.02
CA LEU A 189 -7.41 -2.01 4.46
C LEU A 189 -8.11 -0.68 4.18
N ASP A 190 -9.03 -0.27 5.07
CA ASP A 190 -9.59 1.07 5.00
C ASP A 190 -8.42 2.01 5.32
N ASP A 191 -7.84 2.58 4.26
CA ASP A 191 -6.89 3.69 4.31
C ASP A 191 -7.56 4.99 4.81
N ALA A 192 -8.82 4.91 5.24
CA ALA A 192 -9.59 6.00 5.81
C ALA A 192 -9.60 5.89 7.34
N ASP A 193 -8.68 6.63 7.97
CA ASP A 193 -8.76 7.09 9.36
C ASP A 193 -9.23 6.04 10.38
N GLY A 194 -8.38 5.08 10.75
CA GLY A 194 -8.74 4.16 11.81
C GLY A 194 -7.63 3.23 12.25
N GLU A 195 -7.08 3.54 13.41
CA GLU A 195 -6.05 2.83 14.18
C GLU A 195 -6.51 1.46 14.72
N THR A 196 -7.25 0.67 13.93
CA THR A 196 -7.99 -0.49 14.45
C THR A 196 -7.49 -1.83 13.95
N THR A 197 -7.09 -1.97 12.68
CA THR A 197 -6.72 -3.29 12.15
C THR A 197 -5.29 -3.68 12.50
N ALA A 198 -4.32 -2.78 12.32
CA ALA A 198 -2.94 -3.04 12.70
C ALA A 198 -2.83 -3.29 14.22
N ALA A 199 -3.48 -2.44 15.02
CA ALA A 199 -3.56 -2.59 16.47
C ALA A 199 -4.24 -3.92 16.88
N TRP A 200 -5.31 -4.34 16.20
CA TRP A 200 -5.96 -5.63 16.46
C TRP A 200 -5.07 -6.82 16.11
N ILE A 201 -4.32 -6.77 15.01
CA ILE A 201 -3.37 -7.85 14.67
C ILE A 201 -2.23 -7.90 15.68
N ASP A 202 -1.71 -6.74 16.12
CA ASP A 202 -0.65 -6.66 17.12
C ASP A 202 -1.13 -7.12 18.51
N GLU A 203 -2.39 -6.85 18.85
CA GLU A 203 -3.04 -7.35 20.06
C GLU A 203 -3.25 -8.87 20.00
N LEU A 204 -3.66 -9.39 18.83
CA LEU A 204 -3.79 -10.83 18.59
C LEU A 204 -2.42 -11.53 18.67
N GLU A 205 -1.38 -10.95 18.08
CA GLU A 205 -0.01 -11.46 18.16
C GLU A 205 0.51 -11.42 19.61
N SER A 206 0.22 -10.36 20.35
CA SER A 206 0.49 -10.25 21.79
C SER A 206 -0.23 -11.34 22.59
N ALA A 207 -1.51 -11.59 22.30
CA ALA A 207 -2.28 -12.64 22.96
C ALA A 207 -1.73 -14.04 22.63
N ILE A 208 -1.35 -14.28 21.36
CA ILE A 208 -0.79 -15.55 20.92
C ILE A 208 0.62 -15.77 21.49
N SER A 209 1.42 -14.72 21.64
CA SER A 209 2.76 -14.82 22.24
C SER A 209 2.74 -15.13 23.74
N LYS A 210 1.65 -14.76 24.42
CA LYS A 210 1.39 -15.09 25.84
C LYS A 210 0.77 -16.47 26.04
N LEU A 211 0.31 -17.13 24.98
CA LEU A 211 -0.10 -18.53 25.09
C LEU A 211 1.14 -19.36 25.46
N PRO A 212 1.04 -20.29 26.43
CA PRO A 212 2.14 -21.17 26.78
C PRO A 212 2.52 -22.01 25.56
N ARG A 213 3.55 -21.60 24.83
CA ARG A 213 4.13 -22.40 23.76
C ARG A 213 4.95 -23.50 24.42
N GLY A 214 4.30 -24.61 24.71
CA GLY A 214 4.95 -25.83 25.14
C GLY A 214 5.78 -25.69 26.41
N MET A 215 5.12 -25.77 27.57
CA MET A 215 5.70 -26.58 28.65
C MET A 215 5.63 -28.05 28.19
N PHE A 216 6.55 -28.43 27.32
CA PHE A 216 7.10 -29.78 27.36
C PHE A 216 8.28 -29.74 28.32
N GLU A 217 7.99 -29.45 29.59
CA GLU A 217 8.90 -29.80 30.66
C GLU A 217 8.72 -31.30 30.89
N THR A 218 9.59 -32.07 30.25
CA THR A 218 10.13 -33.26 30.88
C THR A 218 10.88 -32.79 32.13
N ASP A 219 10.30 -32.97 33.32
CA ASP A 219 11.01 -33.68 34.37
C ASP A 219 10.10 -34.01 35.56
N GLU A 220 10.48 -35.10 36.21
CA GLU A 220 9.85 -35.71 37.36
C GLU A 220 9.54 -34.76 38.53
N ALA A 221 8.39 -34.98 39.16
CA ALA A 221 8.32 -35.13 40.62
C ALA A 221 6.98 -35.75 41.01
N PHE A 222 7.01 -37.06 41.21
CA PHE A 222 6.09 -37.75 42.12
C PHE A 222 6.15 -37.04 43.48
N SER A 223 5.03 -36.48 43.94
CA SER A 223 4.85 -36.17 45.36
C SER A 223 3.50 -36.73 45.79
N PRO A 224 3.46 -37.83 46.56
CA PRO A 224 2.22 -38.35 47.10
C PRO A 224 1.74 -37.43 48.23
N CYS A 225 0.50 -36.97 48.13
CA CYS A 225 -0.16 -36.27 49.22
C CYS A 225 -0.29 -37.21 50.44
N PRO A 226 -0.04 -36.71 51.67
CA PRO A 226 -0.15 -37.52 52.87
C PRO A 226 -1.61 -37.89 53.15
N LEU A 227 -1.80 -39.16 53.51
CA LEU A 227 -3.02 -39.70 54.10
C LEU A 227 -3.30 -39.00 55.43
N ASP A 228 -4.38 -38.23 55.51
CA ASP A 228 -4.98 -37.88 56.79
C ASP A 228 -5.74 -39.11 57.32
N ILE A 229 -5.10 -39.79 58.27
CA ILE A 229 -5.74 -40.74 59.18
C ILE A 229 -6.16 -39.95 60.43
N GLN A 230 -7.47 -39.77 60.62
CA GLN A 230 -8.13 -39.65 61.91
C GLN A 230 -9.34 -40.60 61.81
N GLY A 231 -9.51 -41.60 62.67
CA GLY A 231 -9.52 -41.52 64.14
C GLY A 231 -10.94 -41.87 64.56
#